data_AF-A0A8S9Z7Q3-F1
#
_entry.id   AF-A0A8S9Z7Q3-F1
#
_cell.length_a   1.000
_cell.length_b   1.000
_cell.length_c   1.000
_cell.angle_alpha   90.00
_cell.angle_beta   90.00
_cell.angle_gamma   90.00
#
_symmetry.space_group_name_H-M   'P 1'
#
loop_
_entity.id
_entity.type
_entity.pdbx_description
1 polymer ?
#
loop_
_entity_poly.entity_id
_entity_poly.type
_entity_poly.pdbx_seq_one_letter_code
_entity_poly.pdbx_strand_id
1 'polypeptide(L)'
;MSVCEKNVRQSSCQIPCEHDRVTVILTMHIDDELKCDQQAITFDLGHAEDFGVIKVIDDLTESLELGGQSVLQTSSTSVVLSPMEREHLQLTDSADHKIHLCVRLQDIQKLKKFWELSESEKLLLAQVMKRRGNKLVKSKLYSRAFRTYKLAISYLQGSASAQKPIQPLCDEDASLISIQPSPEACQLLVLCLANAALCLLRLATSANRISLPNKQKTN
;
A
#
# COMPACT_ATOMS: atom_id res chain seq x y z
N MET A 1 -51.33 -10.53 2.06
CA MET A 1 -50.17 -11.04 1.32
C MET A 1 -48.96 -10.22 1.74
N SER A 2 -48.08 -10.79 2.57
CA SER A 2 -46.88 -10.11 3.06
C SER A 2 -45.72 -10.48 2.14
N VAL A 3 -45.18 -9.50 1.41
CA VAL A 3 -43.95 -9.67 0.64
C VAL A 3 -42.79 -9.53 1.62
N CYS A 4 -42.31 -10.66 2.14
CA CYS A 4 -41.02 -10.73 2.81
C CYS A 4 -39.94 -10.56 1.74
N GLU A 5 -39.54 -9.32 1.51
CA GLU A 5 -38.36 -9.00 0.71
C GLU A 5 -37.12 -9.43 1.52
N LYS A 6 -36.75 -10.71 1.38
CA LYS A 6 -35.43 -11.19 1.77
C LYS A 6 -34.45 -10.53 0.82
N ASN A 7 -33.95 -9.36 1.20
CA ASN A 7 -32.76 -8.78 0.63
C ASN A 7 -31.62 -9.78 0.87
N VAL A 8 -31.40 -10.65 -0.11
CA VAL A 8 -30.19 -11.46 -0.22
C VAL A 8 -29.08 -10.45 -0.43
N ARG A 9 -28.43 -10.04 0.66
CA ARG A 9 -27.14 -9.36 0.59
C ARG A 9 -26.23 -10.29 -0.19
N GLN A 10 -25.96 -9.96 -1.45
CA GLN A 10 -24.81 -10.50 -2.15
C GLN A 10 -23.60 -10.11 -1.31
N SER A 11 -23.11 -11.03 -0.49
CA SER A 11 -21.84 -10.91 0.22
C SER A 11 -20.73 -11.05 -0.81
N SER A 12 -20.56 -10.05 -1.68
CA SER A 12 -19.25 -9.81 -2.27
C SER A 12 -18.38 -9.33 -1.11
N CYS A 13 -17.62 -10.24 -0.53
CA CYS A 13 -16.58 -9.93 0.45
C CYS A 13 -15.59 -8.96 -0.21
N GLN A 14 -15.81 -7.65 -0.03
CA GLN A 14 -14.97 -6.61 -0.61
C GLN A 14 -13.86 -6.31 0.39
N ILE A 15 -12.68 -6.89 0.15
CA ILE A 15 -11.46 -6.62 0.90
C ILE A 15 -10.63 -5.58 0.11
N PRO A 16 -9.99 -4.60 0.78
CA PRO A 16 -9.13 -3.65 0.10
C PRO A 16 -7.86 -4.37 -0.39
N CYS A 17 -7.32 -3.89 -1.52
CA CYS A 17 -6.03 -4.30 -2.02
C CYS A 17 -5.00 -3.23 -1.66
N GLU A 18 -3.72 -3.62 -1.55
CA GLU A 18 -2.65 -2.64 -1.37
C GLU A 18 -2.75 -1.54 -2.45
N HIS A 19 -2.52 -0.29 -2.04
CA HIS A 19 -2.68 0.94 -2.81
C HIS A 19 -4.12 1.43 -3.03
N ASP A 20 -5.15 0.65 -2.69
CA ASP A 20 -6.52 1.18 -2.68
C ASP A 20 -6.64 2.31 -1.68
N ARG A 21 -7.47 3.30 -2.03
CA ARG A 21 -7.87 4.35 -1.11
C ARG A 21 -8.94 3.79 -0.19
N VAL A 22 -8.72 3.84 1.12
CA VAL A 22 -9.67 3.33 2.12
C VAL A 22 -10.08 4.46 3.05
N THR A 23 -11.33 4.41 3.51
CA THR A 23 -11.82 5.25 4.60
C THR A 23 -12.20 4.36 5.77
N VAL A 24 -11.63 4.64 6.94
CA VAL A 24 -11.91 3.91 8.18
C VAL A 24 -12.48 4.84 9.24
N ILE A 25 -13.29 4.29 10.12
CA ILE A 25 -13.73 4.95 11.35
C ILE A 25 -12.87 4.42 12.49
N LEU A 26 -12.19 5.33 13.18
CA LEU A 26 -11.24 5.06 14.24
C LEU A 26 -11.82 5.46 15.60
N THR A 27 -11.69 4.57 16.58
CA THR A 27 -11.77 4.93 18.01
C THR A 27 -10.50 4.44 18.69
N MET A 28 -9.86 5.29 19.49
CA MET A 28 -8.59 5.00 20.17
C MET A 28 -8.63 5.50 21.61
N HIS A 29 -8.30 4.61 22.56
CA HIS A 29 -8.01 4.97 23.94
C HIS A 29 -6.57 4.62 24.30
N ILE A 30 -5.95 5.46 25.13
CA ILE A 30 -4.64 5.22 25.73
C ILE A 30 -4.80 5.41 27.24
N ASP A 31 -4.45 4.39 28.03
CA ASP A 31 -4.69 4.34 29.47
C ASP A 31 -6.13 4.72 29.85
N ASP A 32 -7.07 4.18 29.08
CA ASP A 32 -8.52 4.43 29.18
C ASP A 32 -8.94 5.89 28.86
N GLU A 33 -8.01 6.80 28.56
CA GLU A 33 -8.27 8.14 28.03
C GLU A 33 -8.60 8.07 26.53
N LEU A 34 -9.76 8.62 26.14
CA LEU A 34 -10.21 8.68 24.76
C LEU A 34 -9.37 9.71 23.97
N LYS A 35 -8.52 9.23 23.06
CA LYS A 35 -7.71 10.08 22.17
C LYS A 35 -8.39 10.36 20.84
N CYS A 36 -9.24 9.45 20.38
CA CYS A 36 -9.94 9.55 19.12
C CYS A 36 -11.30 8.86 19.23
N ASP A 37 -12.38 9.54 18.83
CA ASP A 37 -13.73 8.99 18.88
C ASP A 37 -14.42 9.06 17.52
N GLN A 38 -14.72 7.89 16.95
CA GLN A 38 -15.40 7.71 15.67
C GLN A 38 -14.88 8.62 14.54
N GLN A 39 -13.58 8.89 14.52
CA GLN A 39 -12.98 9.78 13.53
C GLN A 39 -12.86 9.07 12.19
N ALA A 40 -13.36 9.68 11.13
CA ALA A 40 -13.15 9.21 9.77
C ALA A 40 -11.76 9.59 9.28
N ILE A 41 -11.00 8.60 8.82
CA ILE A 41 -9.63 8.78 8.31
C ILE A 41 -9.53 8.11 6.95
N THR A 42 -8.99 8.81 5.97
CA THR A 42 -8.84 8.36 4.59
C THR A 42 -7.38 8.29 4.21
N PHE A 43 -6.90 7.13 3.76
CA PHE A 43 -5.50 6.90 3.41
C PHE A 43 -5.35 5.85 2.30
N ASP A 44 -4.14 5.71 1.75
CA ASP A 44 -3.84 4.65 0.78
C ASP A 44 -3.25 3.44 1.51
N LEU A 45 -3.88 2.27 1.36
CA LEU A 45 -3.45 1.04 2.04
C LEU A 45 -2.01 0.68 1.66
N GLY A 46 -1.17 0.36 2.65
CA GLY A 46 0.26 0.12 2.52
C GLY A 46 1.12 1.39 2.58
N HIS A 47 0.50 2.58 2.62
CA HIS A 47 1.16 3.90 2.63
C HIS A 47 0.54 4.85 3.66
N ALA A 48 -0.04 4.31 4.73
CA ALA A 48 -0.73 5.06 5.79
C ALA A 48 0.11 6.20 6.39
N GLU A 49 1.42 6.00 6.55
CA GLU A 49 2.35 7.01 7.06
C GLU A 49 2.38 8.29 6.21
N ASP A 50 2.11 8.22 4.91
CA ASP A 50 2.06 9.42 4.04
C ASP A 50 0.87 10.34 4.39
N PHE A 51 -0.09 9.81 5.17
CA PHE A 51 -1.29 10.49 5.64
C PHE A 51 -1.26 10.74 7.17
N GLY A 52 -0.12 10.51 7.82
CA GLY A 52 0.00 10.64 9.28
C GLY A 52 -0.75 9.57 10.07
N VAL A 53 -1.09 8.45 9.41
CA VAL A 53 -1.81 7.34 10.03
C VAL A 53 -0.79 6.32 10.56
N ILE A 54 -0.95 5.93 11.83
CA ILE A 54 -0.06 4.98 12.49
C ILE A 54 -0.12 3.61 11.81
N LYS A 55 1.04 2.94 11.70
CA LYS A 55 1.19 1.71 10.90
C LYS A 55 0.24 0.59 11.32
N VAL A 56 -0.05 0.46 12.61
CA VAL A 56 -0.96 -0.60 13.08
C VAL A 56 -2.36 -0.48 12.48
N ILE A 57 -2.85 0.74 12.19
CA ILE A 57 -4.16 0.92 11.55
C ILE A 57 -4.12 0.36 10.12
N ASP A 58 -3.02 0.57 9.40
CA ASP A 58 -2.78 0.01 8.07
C ASP A 58 -2.84 -1.53 8.10
N ASP A 59 -2.10 -2.13 9.03
CA ASP A 59 -1.99 -3.59 9.18
C ASP A 59 -3.34 -4.22 9.59
N LEU A 60 -4.12 -3.58 10.46
CA LEU A 60 -5.47 -4.04 10.80
C LEU A 60 -6.42 -3.94 9.61
N THR A 61 -6.30 -2.89 8.79
CA THR A 61 -7.21 -2.63 7.67
C THR A 61 -7.00 -3.59 6.50
N GLU A 62 -5.78 -4.11 6.29
CA GLU A 62 -5.43 -5.01 5.17
C GLU A 62 -6.27 -6.31 5.13
N SER A 63 -6.85 -6.72 6.25
CA SER A 63 -7.67 -7.94 6.37
C SER A 63 -9.17 -7.70 6.55
N LEU A 64 -9.62 -6.44 6.58
CA LEU A 64 -11.02 -6.09 6.82
C LEU A 64 -11.87 -6.22 5.56
N GLU A 65 -13.05 -6.82 5.72
CA GLU A 65 -14.13 -6.68 4.74
C GLU A 65 -14.78 -5.30 4.85
N LEU A 66 -15.36 -4.79 3.76
CA LEU A 66 -16.14 -3.55 3.78
C LEU A 66 -17.28 -3.63 4.81
N GLY A 67 -17.32 -2.65 5.72
CA GLY A 67 -18.24 -2.63 6.86
C GLY A 67 -17.74 -3.42 8.10
N GLY A 68 -16.67 -4.20 7.94
CA GLY A 68 -16.04 -4.98 9.00
C GLY A 68 -15.27 -4.11 10.00
N GLN A 69 -15.01 -4.68 11.17
CA GLN A 69 -14.33 -4.01 12.28
C GLN A 69 -13.28 -4.94 12.89
N SER A 70 -12.16 -4.36 13.30
CA SER A 70 -11.11 -5.02 14.08
C SER A 70 -10.81 -4.23 15.34
N VAL A 71 -10.50 -4.94 16.40
CA VAL A 71 -10.16 -4.37 17.71
C VAL A 71 -8.81 -4.92 18.15
N LEU A 72 -7.91 -4.02 18.52
CA LEU A 72 -6.62 -4.35 19.11
C LEU A 72 -6.59 -3.80 20.54
N GLN A 73 -6.29 -4.68 21.49
CA GLN A 73 -6.02 -4.29 22.87
C GLN A 73 -4.63 -4.82 23.27
N THR A 74 -3.75 -3.95 23.73
CA THR A 74 -2.46 -4.35 24.29
C THR A 74 -2.09 -3.46 25.47
N SER A 75 -1.41 -4.05 26.46
CA SER A 75 -0.90 -3.33 27.63
C SER A 75 0.45 -2.66 27.38
N SER A 76 0.99 -2.75 26.15
CA SER A 76 2.30 -2.19 25.81
C SER A 76 2.26 -1.51 24.44
N THR A 77 2.39 -0.18 24.46
CA THR A 77 2.50 0.67 23.27
C THR A 77 3.78 0.44 22.48
N SER A 78 4.89 0.05 23.12
CA SER A 78 6.18 -0.16 22.44
C SER A 78 6.17 -1.33 21.44
N VAL A 79 5.22 -2.26 21.58
CA VAL A 79 5.03 -3.39 20.65
C VAL A 79 4.34 -2.93 19.35
N VAL A 80 3.53 -1.89 19.42
CA VAL A 80 2.59 -1.51 18.34
C VAL A 80 2.94 -0.18 17.69
N LEU A 81 3.55 0.73 18.45
CA LEU A 81 3.91 2.07 18.03
C LEU A 81 5.42 2.19 17.91
N SER A 82 5.88 2.76 16.81
CA SER A 82 7.26 3.19 16.65
C SER A 82 7.60 4.35 17.59
N PRO A 83 8.89 4.62 17.87
CA PRO A 83 9.30 5.75 18.71
C PRO A 83 8.74 7.10 18.22
N MET A 84 8.67 7.30 16.90
CA MET A 84 8.14 8.53 16.30
C MET A 84 6.62 8.66 16.50
N GLU A 85 5.88 7.56 16.41
CA GLU A 85 4.43 7.56 16.67
C GLU A 85 4.12 7.79 18.16
N ARG A 86 4.93 7.23 19.06
CA ARG A 86 4.84 7.50 20.49
C ARG A 86 5.05 8.98 20.81
N GLU A 87 6.06 9.60 20.22
CA GLU A 87 6.32 11.03 20.37
C GLU A 87 5.14 11.87 19.85
N HIS A 88 4.57 11.52 18.70
CA HIS A 88 3.41 12.21 18.13
C HIS A 88 2.15 12.10 19.01
N LEU A 89 2.00 10.98 19.72
CA LEU A 89 0.91 10.74 20.69
C LEU A 89 1.22 11.28 22.10
N GLN A 90 2.33 12.02 22.26
CA GLN A 90 2.78 12.59 23.54
C GLN A 90 3.09 11.53 24.61
N LEU A 91 3.47 10.32 24.18
CA LEU A 91 3.89 9.20 25.04
C LEU A 91 5.42 9.21 25.22
N THR A 92 5.92 10.31 25.78
CA THR A 92 7.36 10.59 25.92
C THR A 92 7.99 10.01 27.18
N ASP A 93 7.19 9.49 28.11
CA ASP A 93 7.73 8.80 29.27
C ASP A 93 8.30 7.42 28.86
N SER A 94 9.13 6.85 29.73
CA SER A 94 9.66 5.50 29.55
C SER A 94 8.64 4.41 29.92
N ALA A 95 7.42 4.79 30.31
CA ALA A 95 6.40 3.84 30.69
C ALA A 95 5.78 3.22 29.43
N ASP A 96 5.25 2.01 29.59
CA ASP A 96 4.42 1.39 28.58
C ASP A 96 2.96 1.69 28.95
N HIS A 97 2.21 2.16 27.96
CA HIS A 97 0.80 2.48 28.12
C HIS A 97 -0.06 1.36 27.54
N LYS A 98 -1.28 1.25 28.06
CA LYS A 98 -2.31 0.39 27.49
C LYS A 98 -2.96 1.12 26.32
N ILE A 99 -3.07 0.47 25.17
CA ILE A 99 -3.79 1.01 24.00
C ILE A 99 -4.95 0.11 23.63
N HIS A 100 -6.08 0.75 23.37
CA HIS A 100 -7.29 0.15 22.86
C HIS A 100 -7.66 0.82 21.54
N LEU A 101 -7.57 0.08 20.44
CA LEU A 101 -7.78 0.58 19.09
C LEU A 101 -8.93 -0.18 18.44
N CYS A 102 -9.88 0.56 17.86
CA CYS A 102 -10.99 0.01 17.10
C CYS A 102 -11.00 0.66 15.72
N VAL A 103 -10.87 -0.16 14.68
CA VAL A 103 -10.86 0.27 13.28
C VAL A 103 -12.03 -0.39 12.56
N ARG A 104 -12.89 0.41 11.93
CA ARG A 104 -13.98 -0.08 11.08
C ARG A 104 -13.79 0.41 9.65
N LEU A 105 -13.76 -0.50 8.68
CA LEU A 105 -13.64 -0.14 7.27
C LEU A 105 -14.99 0.36 6.74
N GLN A 106 -15.04 1.63 6.37
CA GLN A 106 -16.27 2.30 5.91
C GLN A 106 -16.39 2.31 4.39
N ASP A 107 -15.29 2.55 3.68
CA ASP A 107 -15.29 2.70 2.22
C ASP A 107 -13.98 2.18 1.60
N ILE A 108 -14.09 1.67 0.37
CA ILE A 108 -12.96 1.22 -0.46
C ILE A 108 -13.11 1.86 -1.84
N GLN A 109 -12.24 2.81 -2.15
CA GLN A 109 -12.09 3.35 -3.48
C GLN A 109 -10.94 2.64 -4.20
N LYS A 110 -11.32 1.73 -5.11
CA LYS A 110 -10.36 0.99 -5.95
C LYS A 110 -9.58 1.94 -6.85
N LEU A 111 -8.30 1.65 -7.03
CA LEU A 111 -7.47 2.36 -8.00
C LEU A 111 -8.01 2.22 -9.42
N LYS A 112 -7.94 3.32 -10.17
CA LYS A 112 -8.12 3.29 -11.62
C LYS A 112 -7.08 2.39 -12.26
N LYS A 113 -7.52 1.59 -13.22
CA LYS A 113 -6.65 0.76 -14.06
C LYS A 113 -5.91 1.64 -15.06
N PHE A 114 -4.77 1.17 -15.58
CA PHE A 114 -3.92 2.02 -16.43
C PHE A 114 -4.63 2.55 -17.67
N TRP A 115 -5.58 1.80 -18.26
CA TRP A 115 -6.35 2.24 -19.43
C TRP A 115 -7.43 3.27 -19.13
N GLU A 116 -7.75 3.51 -17.85
CA GLU A 116 -8.70 4.54 -17.39
C GLU A 116 -7.99 5.87 -17.07
N LEU A 117 -6.68 5.93 -17.29
CA LEU A 117 -5.82 7.07 -16.99
C LEU A 117 -5.34 7.73 -18.28
N SER A 118 -5.27 9.06 -18.28
CA SER A 118 -4.54 9.83 -19.28
C SER A 118 -3.04 9.56 -19.22
N GLU A 119 -2.30 9.87 -20.30
CA GLU A 119 -0.84 9.72 -20.32
C GLU A 119 -0.14 10.50 -19.20
N SER A 120 -0.59 11.73 -18.93
CA SER A 120 -0.08 12.54 -17.82
C SER A 120 -0.34 11.91 -16.45
N GLU A 121 -1.53 11.32 -16.24
CA GLU A 121 -1.85 10.65 -14.98
C GLU A 121 -1.01 9.38 -14.78
N LYS A 122 -0.79 8.59 -15.85
CA LYS A 122 0.08 7.40 -15.79
C LYS A 122 1.49 7.76 -15.33
N LEU A 123 2.09 8.79 -15.94
CA LEU A 123 3.44 9.24 -15.59
C LEU A 123 3.50 9.79 -14.15
N LEU A 124 2.52 10.61 -13.77
CA LEU A 124 2.44 11.16 -12.41
C LEU A 124 2.32 10.05 -11.36
N LEU A 125 1.39 9.11 -11.55
CA LEU A 125 1.18 8.00 -10.62
C LEU A 125 2.40 7.07 -10.56
N ALA A 126 3.04 6.80 -11.70
CA ALA A 126 4.29 6.04 -11.71
C ALA A 126 5.41 6.73 -10.90
N GLN A 127 5.53 8.06 -10.99
CA GLN A 127 6.49 8.83 -10.19
C GLN A 127 6.15 8.79 -8.68
N VAL A 128 4.87 8.88 -8.32
CA VAL A 128 4.40 8.73 -6.93
C VAL A 128 4.76 7.34 -6.40
N MET A 129 4.43 6.28 -7.15
CA MET A 129 4.74 4.91 -6.78
C MET A 129 6.25 4.66 -6.67
N LYS A 130 7.08 5.24 -7.56
CA LYS A 130 8.54 5.17 -7.40
C LYS A 130 9.02 5.77 -6.07
N ARG A 131 8.50 6.95 -5.71
CA ARG A 131 8.86 7.62 -4.45
C ARG A 131 8.44 6.81 -3.23
N ARG A 132 7.22 6.27 -3.24
CA ARG A 132 6.72 5.36 -2.18
C ARG A 132 7.54 4.09 -2.08
N GLY A 133 7.86 3.45 -3.20
CA GLY A 133 8.74 2.28 -3.24
C GLY A 133 10.11 2.58 -2.64
N ASN A 134 10.69 3.75 -2.92
CA ASN A 134 11.98 4.16 -2.33
C ASN A 134 11.89 4.30 -0.81
N LYS A 135 10.79 4.84 -0.28
CA LYS A 135 10.56 4.96 1.17
C LYS A 135 10.49 3.57 1.81
N LEU A 136 9.72 2.65 1.23
CA LEU A 136 9.58 1.28 1.71
C LEU A 136 10.90 0.49 1.67
N VAL A 137 11.75 0.71 0.65
CA VAL A 137 13.10 0.12 0.60
C VAL A 137 13.97 0.61 1.77
N LYS A 138 13.92 1.91 2.10
CA LYS A 138 14.66 2.46 3.25
C LYS A 138 14.20 1.82 4.57
N SER A 139 12.90 1.56 4.70
CA SER A 139 12.30 0.85 5.84
C SER A 139 12.46 -0.68 5.77
N LYS A 140 13.20 -1.23 4.79
CA LYS A 140 13.43 -2.67 4.57
C LYS A 140 12.16 -3.50 4.33
N LEU A 141 11.05 -2.85 3.96
CA LEU A 141 9.78 -3.50 3.63
C LEU A 141 9.77 -3.95 2.16
N TYR A 142 10.70 -4.84 1.80
CA TYR A 142 10.98 -5.18 0.40
C TYR A 142 9.79 -5.80 -0.35
N SER A 143 8.90 -6.53 0.32
CA SER A 143 7.69 -7.10 -0.29
C SER A 143 6.70 -6.01 -0.73
N ARG A 144 6.36 -5.07 0.16
CA ARG A 144 5.50 -3.91 -0.16
C ARG A 144 6.17 -2.99 -1.19
N ALA A 145 7.49 -2.77 -1.06
CA ALA A 145 8.25 -1.97 -2.03
C ALA A 145 8.16 -2.58 -3.44
N PHE A 146 8.35 -3.90 -3.56
CA PHE A 146 8.21 -4.61 -4.84
C PHE A 146 6.81 -4.45 -5.45
N ARG A 147 5.76 -4.65 -4.65
CA ARG A 147 4.36 -4.45 -5.09
C ARG A 147 4.12 -3.02 -5.59
N THR A 148 4.66 -2.03 -4.90
CA THR A 148 4.62 -0.62 -5.29
C THR A 148 5.32 -0.35 -6.63
N TYR A 149 6.54 -0.87 -6.83
CA TYR A 149 7.24 -0.71 -8.11
C TYR A 149 6.54 -1.46 -9.25
N LYS A 150 5.97 -2.63 -8.98
CA LYS A 150 5.17 -3.40 -9.95
C LYS A 150 3.98 -2.57 -10.44
N LEU A 151 3.29 -1.87 -9.55
CA LEU A 151 2.20 -0.97 -9.93
C LEU A 151 2.72 0.19 -10.80
N ALA A 152 3.85 0.82 -10.42
CA ALA A 152 4.49 1.86 -11.23
C ALA A 152 4.82 1.38 -12.66
N ILE A 153 5.40 0.17 -12.78
CA ILE A 153 5.72 -0.46 -14.06
C ILE A 153 4.46 -0.68 -14.88
N SER A 154 3.35 -1.11 -14.26
CA SER A 154 2.09 -1.33 -14.99
C SER A 154 1.53 -0.05 -15.62
N TYR A 155 1.64 1.09 -14.93
CA TYR A 155 1.23 2.39 -15.49
C TYR A 155 2.13 2.81 -16.66
N LEU A 156 3.44 2.59 -16.55
CA LEU A 156 4.42 2.91 -17.59
C LEU A 156 4.29 1.98 -18.79
N GLN A 157 4.00 0.69 -18.58
CA GLN A 157 3.70 -0.23 -19.67
C GLN A 157 2.40 0.15 -20.40
N GLY A 158 1.46 0.80 -19.71
CA GLY A 158 0.28 1.35 -20.36
C GLY A 158 0.53 2.68 -21.10
N SER A 159 1.70 3.29 -20.97
CA SER A 159 1.99 4.64 -21.49
C SER A 159 2.74 4.61 -22.82
N ALA A 160 2.22 5.35 -23.80
CA ALA A 160 2.88 5.54 -25.09
C ALA A 160 4.21 6.31 -24.94
N SER A 161 4.33 7.17 -23.92
CA SER A 161 5.57 7.91 -23.65
C SER A 161 6.69 7.04 -23.08
N ALA A 162 6.40 5.91 -22.44
CA ALA A 162 7.40 5.04 -21.82
C ALA A 162 7.75 3.80 -22.66
N GLN A 163 6.93 3.47 -23.65
CA GLN A 163 7.18 2.36 -24.56
C GLN A 163 7.66 2.86 -25.92
N LYS A 164 8.66 2.19 -26.50
CA LYS A 164 8.90 2.33 -27.95
C LYS A 164 7.65 1.84 -28.69
N PRO A 165 7.12 2.61 -29.66
CA PRO A 165 6.08 2.08 -30.52
C PRO A 165 6.60 0.77 -31.13
N ILE A 166 5.87 -0.32 -30.90
CA ILE A 166 6.02 -1.53 -31.70
C ILE A 166 5.52 -1.12 -33.07
N GLN A 167 6.43 -0.80 -34.00
CA GLN A 167 6.05 -0.60 -35.38
C GLN A 167 5.39 -1.90 -35.86
N PRO A 168 4.11 -1.87 -36.30
CA PRO A 168 3.65 -2.93 -37.18
C PRO A 168 4.46 -2.80 -38.47
N LEU A 169 5.09 -3.90 -38.92
CA LEU A 169 5.22 -4.08 -40.37
C LEU A 169 3.77 -4.16 -40.86
N CYS A 170 3.28 -3.08 -41.48
CA CYS A 170 2.25 -3.05 -42.53
C CYS A 170 1.49 -1.72 -42.47
N ASP A 171 1.65 -1.00 -43.56
CA ASP A 171 0.73 -0.11 -44.26
C ASP A 171 0.37 1.28 -43.70
N GLU A 172 0.61 2.21 -44.61
CA GLU A 172 0.26 3.63 -44.66
C GLU A 172 -1.22 3.87 -44.31
N ASP A 173 -1.53 5.10 -43.90
CA ASP A 173 -2.87 5.62 -43.58
C ASP A 173 -3.40 5.38 -42.16
N ALA A 174 -2.71 5.95 -41.17
CA ALA A 174 -3.41 6.59 -40.06
C ALA A 174 -2.59 7.75 -39.50
N SER A 175 -3.16 8.95 -39.54
CA SER A 175 -2.72 10.18 -38.86
C SER A 175 -2.88 10.06 -37.33
N LEU A 176 -2.35 8.99 -36.75
CA LEU A 176 -2.21 8.82 -35.31
C LEU A 176 -0.99 9.60 -34.86
N ILE A 177 -1.20 10.49 -33.89
CA ILE A 177 -0.15 11.25 -33.21
C ILE A 177 0.94 10.26 -32.79
N SER A 178 2.08 10.30 -33.48
CA SER A 178 3.27 9.51 -33.13
C SER A 178 3.82 10.10 -31.83
N ILE A 179 3.28 9.66 -30.69
CA ILE A 179 3.85 9.98 -29.38
C ILE A 179 5.18 9.23 -29.33
N GLN A 180 6.26 9.96 -29.60
CA GLN A 180 7.60 9.44 -29.45
C GLN A 180 7.87 9.18 -27.96
N PRO A 181 8.61 8.11 -27.62
CA PRO A 181 8.94 7.81 -26.25
C PRO A 181 9.73 8.98 -25.64
N SER A 182 9.28 9.47 -24.50
CA SER A 182 10.01 10.48 -23.74
C SER A 182 11.22 9.81 -23.07
N PRO A 183 12.42 10.42 -23.14
CA PRO A 183 13.59 9.95 -22.41
C PRO A 183 13.33 9.80 -20.91
N GLU A 184 12.58 10.73 -20.33
CA GLU A 184 12.24 10.77 -18.91
C GLU A 184 11.35 9.59 -18.51
N ALA A 185 10.33 9.29 -19.33
CA ALA A 185 9.42 8.18 -19.11
C ALA A 185 10.13 6.82 -19.26
N CYS A 186 11.01 6.70 -20.26
CA CYS A 186 11.89 5.53 -20.42
C CYS A 186 12.82 5.35 -19.22
N GLN A 187 13.47 6.42 -18.76
CA GLN A 187 14.35 6.40 -17.61
C GLN A 187 13.60 5.98 -16.33
N LEU A 188 12.39 6.52 -16.13
CA LEU A 188 11.53 6.17 -15.01
C LEU A 188 11.20 4.67 -15.01
N LEU A 189 10.89 4.09 -16.16
CA LEU A 189 10.64 2.64 -16.30
C LEU A 189 11.86 1.81 -15.93
N VAL A 190 13.05 2.17 -16.45
CA VAL A 190 14.31 1.48 -16.14
C VAL A 190 14.62 1.54 -14.64
N LEU A 191 14.42 2.70 -14.00
CA LEU A 191 14.63 2.85 -12.57
C LEU A 191 13.66 1.98 -11.75
N CYS A 192 12.38 1.94 -12.11
CA CYS A 192 11.39 1.09 -11.43
C CYS A 192 11.73 -0.40 -11.59
N LEU A 193 12.16 -0.83 -12.78
CA LEU A 193 12.60 -2.21 -13.03
C LEU A 193 13.83 -2.59 -12.19
N ALA A 194 14.84 -1.72 -12.17
CA ALA A 194 16.06 -1.94 -11.38
C ALA A 194 15.76 -2.04 -9.87
N ASN A 195 14.89 -1.15 -9.36
CA ASN A 195 14.51 -1.17 -7.95
C ASN A 195 13.62 -2.39 -7.60
N ALA A 196 12.74 -2.82 -8.51
CA ALA A 196 11.97 -4.04 -8.33
C ALA A 196 12.88 -5.27 -8.26
N ALA A 197 13.89 -5.35 -9.15
CA ALA A 197 14.89 -6.41 -9.13
C ALA A 197 15.71 -6.42 -7.83
N LEU A 198 16.11 -5.25 -7.33
CA LEU A 198 16.77 -5.12 -6.03
C LEU A 198 15.90 -5.67 -4.89
N CYS A 199 14.60 -5.38 -4.89
CA CYS A 199 13.68 -5.89 -3.87
C CYS A 199 13.60 -7.42 -3.91
N LEU A 200 13.48 -8.02 -5.09
CA LEU A 200 13.47 -9.49 -5.26
C LEU A 200 14.77 -10.13 -4.77
N LEU A 201 15.93 -9.55 -5.09
CA LEU A 201 17.22 -10.03 -4.60
C LEU A 201 17.30 -10.00 -3.07
N ARG A 202 16.80 -8.92 -2.43
CA ARG A 202 16.74 -8.82 -0.96
C ARG A 202 15.81 -9.84 -0.33
N LEU A 203 14.67 -10.12 -0.95
CA LEU A 203 13.74 -11.16 -0.49
C LEU A 203 14.35 -12.56 -0.60
N ALA A 204 14.96 -12.90 -1.74
CA ALA A 204 15.61 -14.19 -1.96
C ALA A 204 16.79 -14.44 -0.99
N THR A 205 17.63 -13.41 -0.79
CA THR A 205 18.76 -13.51 0.15
C THR A 205 18.33 -13.63 1.61
N SER A 206 17.21 -13.03 1.98
CA SER A 206 16.63 -13.16 3.33
C SER A 206 16.05 -14.54 3.56
N ALA A 207 15.38 -15.12 2.56
CA ALA A 207 14.84 -16.48 2.63
C ALA A 207 15.95 -17.54 2.82
N ASN A 208 17.06 -17.42 2.10
CA ASN A 208 18.20 -18.34 2.19
C ASN A 208 18.95 -18.29 3.54
N ARG A 209 18.82 -17.22 4.32
CA ARG A 209 19.40 -17.12 5.67
C ARG A 209 18.60 -17.90 6.70
N ILE A 210 17.30 -18.09 6.47
CA ILE A 210 16.41 -18.83 7.38
C ILE A 210 16.60 -20.35 7.21
N SER A 211 17.08 -20.80 6.05
CA SER A 211 17.22 -22.23 5.69
C SER A 211 18.55 -22.89 6.08
N LEU A 212 19.46 -22.19 6.79
CA LEU A 212 20.69 -22.81 7.29
C LEU A 212 20.48 -23.29 8.73
N PRO A 213 20.36 -24.61 8.99
CA PRO A 213 20.34 -25.11 10.35
C PRO A 213 21.68 -24.82 11.02
N ASN A 214 21.63 -24.24 12.22
CA ASN A 214 22.76 -24.14 13.14
C ASN A 214 23.36 -25.54 13.34
N LYS A 215 24.44 -25.86 12.63
CA LYS A 215 25.34 -26.93 13.05
C LYS A 215 26.01 -26.45 14.32
N GLN A 216 25.40 -26.80 15.46
CA GLN A 216 26.07 -26.77 16.75
C GLN A 216 27.40 -27.50 16.59
N LYS A 217 28.51 -26.78 16.77
CA LYS A 217 29.79 -27.39 17.09
C LYS A 217 29.64 -28.00 18.48
N THR A 218 29.35 -29.29 18.54
CA THR A 218 29.66 -30.10 19.71
C THR A 218 31.17 -30.32 19.76
N ASN A 219 31.70 -30.19 20.97
CA ASN A 219 33.11 -30.22 21.36
C ASN A 219 33.92 -31.36 20.76
#